data_AF-A0A7X8X7F0-F1
#
_entry.id   AF-A0A7X8X7F0-F1
#
_cell.length_a   1.000
_cell.length_b   1.000
_cell.length_c   1.000
_cell.angle_alpha   90.00
_cell.angle_beta   90.00
_cell.angle_gamma   90.00
#
_symmetry.space_group_name_H-M   'P 1'
#
loop_
_entity.id
_entity.type
_entity.pdbx_description
1 polymer ?
#
loop_
_entity_poly.entity_id
_entity_poly.type
_entity_poly.pdbx_seq_one_letter_code
_entity_poly.pdbx_strand_id
1 'polypeptide(L)'
;MENQILGYKSPLYGRRTSQLKALPFNYIEAGKFVPAYTNAEKAIVFGLSGGIADYLACFDDGKPLAENIVNLFLSTGGRLFEKPSNLLKQELREPARYNDILYFLSTGTTKLSELASKMCVPSGSQDHYLKNLIDLGLIERKTPVLNRKTKRPLYLIADTMFLFWYRFVQTNYRMQMA
;
A
#
# COMPACT_ATOMS: atom_id res chain seq x y z
N MET A 1 0.25 -14.65 -7.30
CA MET A 1 1.16 -15.72 -7.78
C MET A 1 1.12 -17.02 -6.98
N GLU A 2 1.17 -17.01 -5.64
CA GLU A 2 1.30 -18.24 -4.82
C GLU A 2 0.24 -19.32 -5.14
N ASN A 3 -1.04 -18.94 -5.16
CA ASN A 3 -2.14 -19.88 -5.47
C ASN A 3 -2.12 -20.40 -6.93
N GLN A 4 -1.46 -19.69 -7.85
CA GLN A 4 -1.32 -20.13 -9.24
C GLN A 4 -0.22 -21.20 -9.37
N ILE A 5 0.82 -21.13 -8.54
CA ILE A 5 2.02 -21.98 -8.63
C ILE A 5 1.98 -23.14 -7.61
N LEU A 6 1.24 -23.01 -6.51
CA LEU A 6 1.09 -24.05 -5.48
C LEU A 6 -0.33 -24.65 -5.41
N GLY A 7 -1.22 -24.25 -6.31
CA GLY A 7 -2.56 -24.82 -6.40
C GLY A 7 -2.51 -26.32 -6.69
N TYR A 8 -3.57 -27.04 -6.35
CA TYR A 8 -3.67 -28.51 -6.51
C TYR A 8 -3.34 -29.00 -7.94
N LYS A 9 -3.66 -28.18 -8.95
CA LYS A 9 -3.40 -28.47 -10.36
C LYS A 9 -1.99 -28.09 -10.83
N SER A 10 -1.13 -27.57 -9.95
CA SER A 10 0.21 -27.10 -10.31
C SER A 10 1.27 -28.20 -10.16
N PRO A 11 2.27 -28.26 -11.07
CA PRO A 11 3.40 -29.20 -10.97
C PRO A 11 4.21 -29.14 -9.66
N LEU A 12 4.12 -28.03 -8.92
CA LEU A 12 4.79 -27.85 -7.63
C LEU A 12 3.90 -28.20 -6.42
N TYR A 13 2.68 -28.69 -6.64
CA TYR A 13 1.80 -29.15 -5.56
C TYR A 13 2.47 -30.26 -4.74
N GLY A 14 2.43 -30.13 -3.42
CA GLY A 14 3.06 -31.09 -2.49
C GLY A 14 4.59 -31.13 -2.52
N ARG A 15 5.25 -30.32 -3.33
CA ARG A 15 6.72 -30.29 -3.50
C ARG A 15 7.41 -29.10 -2.83
N ARG A 16 6.72 -28.42 -1.90
CA ARG A 16 7.25 -27.24 -1.20
C ARG A 16 8.10 -27.64 -0.01
N THR A 17 9.40 -27.37 -0.08
CA THR A 17 10.36 -27.70 1.01
C THR A 17 10.47 -26.58 2.05
N SER A 18 10.38 -25.31 1.65
CA SER A 18 10.43 -24.16 2.56
C SER A 18 9.64 -22.98 1.99
N GLN A 19 9.15 -22.10 2.87
CA GLN A 19 8.54 -20.82 2.51
C GLN A 19 9.07 -19.74 3.45
N LEU A 20 9.67 -18.71 2.86
CA LEU A 20 10.09 -17.50 3.57
C LEU A 20 9.20 -16.35 3.10
N LYS A 21 8.44 -15.77 4.02
CA LYS A 21 7.73 -14.52 3.78
C LYS A 21 8.61 -13.38 4.29
N ALA A 22 9.24 -12.67 3.37
CA ALA A 22 9.95 -11.45 3.71
C ALA A 22 8.94 -10.42 4.22
N LEU A 23 9.12 -9.96 5.45
CA LEU A 23 8.29 -8.93 6.07
C LEU A 23 8.97 -7.56 5.91
N PRO A 24 8.22 -6.46 5.97
CA PRO A 24 8.80 -5.13 6.04
C PRO A 24 9.76 -5.01 7.23
N PHE A 25 10.84 -4.26 7.02
CA PHE A 25 11.83 -3.96 8.04
C PHE A 25 11.25 -3.11 9.16
N ASN A 26 11.74 -3.29 10.38
CA ASN A 26 11.43 -2.36 11.46
C ASN A 26 12.19 -1.03 11.28
N TYR A 27 11.91 -0.03 12.12
CA TYR A 27 12.57 1.28 12.05
C TYR A 27 14.11 1.21 12.08
N ILE A 28 14.68 0.37 12.96
CA ILE A 28 16.13 0.24 13.14
C ILE A 28 16.76 -0.34 11.88
N GLU A 29 16.13 -1.37 11.30
CA GLU A 29 16.58 -2.01 10.06
C GLU A 29 16.42 -1.09 8.85
N ALA A 30 15.29 -0.40 8.74
CA ALA A 30 15.04 0.59 7.68
C ALA A 30 16.06 1.74 7.72
N GLY A 31 16.44 2.20 8.91
CA GLY A 31 17.46 3.23 9.08
C GLY A 31 18.85 2.85 8.55
N LYS A 32 19.12 1.55 8.35
CA LYS A 32 20.38 1.07 7.74
C LYS A 32 20.45 1.29 6.23
N PHE A 33 19.32 1.57 5.57
CA PHE A 33 19.30 1.90 4.15
C PHE A 33 19.75 3.34 3.88
N VAL A 34 19.67 4.22 4.88
CA VAL A 34 19.99 5.65 4.79
C VAL A 34 20.86 6.09 5.98
N PRO A 35 22.03 5.48 6.19
CA PRO A 35 22.85 5.71 7.38
C PRO A 35 23.27 7.16 7.62
N ALA A 36 23.45 7.97 6.56
CA ALA A 36 23.89 9.36 6.65
C ALA A 36 22.82 10.32 7.20
N TYR A 37 21.54 9.93 7.13
CA TYR A 37 20.44 10.73 7.66
C TYR A 37 20.38 10.77 9.19
N THR A 38 19.85 11.89 9.69
CA THR A 38 19.52 12.04 11.12
C THR A 38 18.41 11.06 11.53
N ASN A 39 18.25 10.82 12.83
CA ASN A 39 17.18 9.95 13.33
C ASN A 39 15.77 10.46 12.95
N ALA A 40 15.59 11.78 12.87
CA ALA A 40 14.34 12.40 12.46
C ALA A 40 14.05 12.13 10.96
N GLU A 41 15.05 12.31 10.11
CA GLU A 41 14.93 12.00 8.67
C GLU A 41 14.70 10.50 8.43
N LYS A 42 15.41 9.63 9.15
CA LYS A 42 15.17 8.18 9.14
C LYS A 42 13.73 7.83 9.52
N ALA A 43 13.13 8.54 10.49
CA ALA A 43 11.74 8.32 10.88
C ALA A 43 10.76 8.72 9.77
N ILE A 44 11.06 9.78 9.02
CA ILE A 44 10.27 10.18 7.85
C ILE A 44 10.41 9.14 6.74
N VAL A 45 11.62 8.69 6.42
CA VAL A 45 11.86 7.63 5.42
C VAL A 45 11.11 6.35 5.80
N PHE A 46 11.18 5.94 7.07
CA PHE A 46 10.41 4.80 7.57
C PHE A 46 8.90 5.03 7.45
N GLY A 47 8.40 6.22 7.82
CA GLY A 47 6.99 6.57 7.69
C GLY A 47 6.50 6.54 6.24
N LEU A 48 7.32 6.99 5.28
CA LEU A 48 6.99 6.98 3.86
C LEU A 48 7.10 5.59 3.22
N SER A 49 7.99 4.73 3.71
CA SER A 49 8.26 3.41 3.12
C SER A 49 7.55 2.25 3.82
N GLY A 50 7.15 2.42 5.07
CA GLY A 50 6.59 1.35 5.89
C GLY A 50 7.56 0.20 6.15
N GLY A 51 8.87 0.43 5.93
CA GLY A 51 9.90 -0.61 6.02
C GLY A 51 10.01 -1.50 4.77
N ILE A 52 9.28 -1.21 3.69
CA ILE A 52 9.35 -2.01 2.47
C ILE A 52 10.68 -1.74 1.76
N ALA A 53 11.47 -2.81 1.60
CA ALA A 53 12.83 -2.75 1.06
C ALA A 53 12.93 -2.05 -0.31
N ASP A 54 11.98 -2.32 -1.22
CA ASP A 54 11.95 -1.71 -2.55
C ASP A 54 11.80 -0.17 -2.48
N TYR A 55 11.03 0.34 -1.52
CA TYR A 55 10.84 1.78 -1.34
C TYR A 55 12.06 2.40 -0.67
N LEU A 56 12.60 1.73 0.35
CA LEU A 56 13.81 2.18 1.06
C LEU A 56 15.01 2.31 0.12
N ALA A 57 15.20 1.35 -0.79
CA ALA A 57 16.28 1.35 -1.76
C ALA A 57 16.20 2.49 -2.80
N CYS A 58 15.11 3.26 -2.82
CA CYS A 58 14.98 4.42 -3.70
C CYS A 58 15.59 5.70 -3.12
N PHE A 59 15.81 5.76 -1.80
CA PHE A 59 16.36 6.96 -1.15
C PHE A 59 17.88 7.02 -1.28
N ASP A 60 18.38 8.20 -1.64
CA ASP A 60 19.82 8.51 -1.73
C ASP A 60 20.20 9.42 -0.56
N ASP A 61 20.83 8.88 0.48
CA ASP A 61 21.18 9.62 1.68
C ASP A 61 22.36 10.58 1.51
N GLY A 62 22.95 10.66 0.30
CA GLY A 62 23.84 11.74 -0.10
C GLY A 62 23.12 13.05 -0.46
N LYS A 63 21.78 13.02 -0.58
CA LYS A 63 20.95 14.19 -0.93
C LYS A 63 20.07 14.62 0.24
N PRO A 64 19.67 15.91 0.33
CA PRO A 64 18.66 16.35 1.28
C PRO A 64 17.37 15.54 1.14
N LEU A 65 16.77 15.14 2.27
CA LEU A 65 15.56 14.32 2.25
C LEU A 65 14.41 14.96 1.45
N ALA A 66 14.25 16.28 1.54
CA ALA A 66 13.23 17.00 0.79
C ALA A 66 13.40 16.82 -0.73
N GLU A 67 14.64 16.82 -1.21
CA GLU A 67 14.95 16.59 -2.63
C GLU A 67 14.57 15.16 -3.05
N ASN A 68 14.89 14.17 -2.23
CA ASN A 68 14.45 12.79 -2.48
C ASN A 68 12.92 12.68 -2.54
N ILE A 69 12.19 13.30 -1.62
CA ILE A 69 10.73 13.26 -1.61
C ILE A 69 10.16 13.86 -2.89
N VAL A 70 10.67 15.03 -3.32
CA VAL A 70 10.23 15.67 -4.57
C VAL A 70 10.51 14.77 -5.76
N ASN A 71 11.75 14.27 -5.90
CA ASN A 71 12.15 13.48 -7.04
C ASN A 71 11.45 12.11 -7.11
N LEU A 72 11.21 11.47 -5.97
CA LEU A 72 10.61 10.14 -5.91
C LEU A 72 9.08 10.17 -6.03
N PHE A 73 8.42 11.11 -5.36
CA PHE A 73 6.96 11.13 -5.22
C PHE A 73 6.25 12.23 -6.02
N LEU A 74 6.92 13.35 -6.31
CA LEU A 74 6.27 14.55 -6.87
C LEU A 74 6.73 14.88 -8.29
N SER A 75 7.68 14.12 -8.83
CA SER A 75 8.08 14.18 -10.23
C SER A 75 7.34 13.12 -11.03
N THR A 76 6.91 13.45 -12.25
CA THR A 76 6.21 12.53 -13.15
C THR A 76 7.06 11.32 -13.56
N GLY A 77 8.39 11.47 -13.56
CA GLY A 77 9.34 10.36 -13.75
C GLY A 77 9.83 9.71 -12.45
N GLY A 78 9.24 10.10 -11.31
CA GLY A 78 9.62 9.58 -10.00
C GLY A 78 9.22 8.11 -9.85
N ARG A 79 10.16 7.27 -9.40
CA ARG A 79 9.93 5.82 -9.26
C ARG A 79 8.75 5.49 -8.34
N LEU A 80 8.53 6.28 -7.29
CA LEU A 80 7.41 6.07 -6.35
C LEU A 80 6.13 6.79 -6.79
N PHE A 81 6.23 7.80 -7.66
CA PHE A 81 5.08 8.43 -8.30
C PHE A 81 4.30 7.43 -9.18
N GLU A 82 4.99 6.64 -10.00
CA GLU A 82 4.33 5.67 -10.90
C GLU A 82 3.90 4.37 -10.19
N LYS A 83 4.48 4.09 -9.01
CA LYS A 83 4.37 2.78 -8.35
C LYS A 83 2.93 2.30 -8.13
N PRO A 84 1.98 3.11 -7.61
CA PRO A 84 0.61 2.64 -7.40
C PRO A 84 -0.09 2.26 -8.69
N SER A 85 0.03 3.08 -9.74
CA SER A 85 -0.57 2.80 -11.05
C SER A 85 -0.01 1.53 -11.67
N ASN A 86 1.32 1.36 -11.63
CA ASN A 86 1.99 0.20 -12.20
C ASN A 86 1.65 -1.09 -11.46
N LEU A 87 1.68 -1.09 -10.12
CA LEU A 87 1.35 -2.27 -9.33
C LEU A 87 -0.09 -2.74 -9.58
N LEU A 88 -1.06 -1.81 -9.57
CA LEU A 88 -2.46 -2.16 -9.78
C LEU A 88 -2.72 -2.71 -11.18
N LYS A 89 -2.06 -2.17 -12.21
CA LYS A 89 -2.19 -2.68 -13.60
C LYS A 89 -1.55 -4.05 -13.79
N GLN A 90 -0.46 -4.33 -13.07
CA GLN A 90 0.27 -5.60 -13.17
C GLN A 90 -0.46 -6.74 -12.45
N GLU A 91 -0.99 -6.48 -11.27
CA GLU A 91 -1.54 -7.53 -10.40
C GLU A 91 -3.06 -7.74 -10.57
N LEU A 92 -3.80 -6.77 -11.13
CA LEU A 92 -5.27 -6.74 -11.06
C LEU A 92 -5.94 -6.46 -12.41
N ARG A 93 -7.04 -7.18 -12.69
CA ARG A 93 -7.78 -7.09 -13.98
C ARG A 93 -8.67 -5.85 -14.14
N GLU A 94 -8.94 -5.10 -13.06
CA GLU A 94 -9.83 -3.91 -13.07
C GLU A 94 -9.26 -2.77 -12.20
N PRO A 95 -8.11 -2.18 -12.57
CA PRO A 95 -7.36 -1.26 -11.70
C PRO A 95 -8.14 -0.01 -11.28
N ALA A 96 -9.15 0.42 -12.04
CA ALA A 96 -9.99 1.56 -11.71
C ALA A 96 -10.75 1.36 -10.37
N ARG A 97 -11.40 0.21 -10.17
CA ARG A 97 -12.16 -0.07 -8.94
C ARG A 97 -11.26 -0.14 -7.71
N TYR A 98 -10.06 -0.69 -7.86
CA TYR A 98 -9.07 -0.71 -6.78
C TYR A 98 -8.56 0.68 -6.42
N ASN A 99 -8.33 1.52 -7.43
CA ASN A 99 -7.96 2.92 -7.22
C ASN A 99 -9.04 3.68 -6.44
N ASP A 100 -10.32 3.50 -6.77
CA ASP A 100 -11.41 4.16 -6.05
C ASP A 100 -11.48 3.72 -4.59
N ILE A 101 -11.33 2.42 -4.33
CA ILE A 101 -11.29 1.89 -2.96
C ILE A 101 -10.13 2.51 -2.18
N LEU A 102 -8.91 2.47 -2.72
CA LEU A 102 -7.73 3.03 -2.06
C LEU A 102 -7.87 4.53 -1.82
N TYR A 103 -8.42 5.27 -2.78
CA TYR A 103 -8.71 6.70 -2.61
C TYR A 103 -9.71 6.95 -1.48
N PHE A 104 -10.84 6.24 -1.42
CA PHE A 104 -11.80 6.45 -0.34
C PHE A 104 -11.22 6.06 1.03
N LEU A 105 -10.44 4.98 1.11
CA LEU A 105 -9.74 4.61 2.34
C LEU A 105 -8.72 5.68 2.78
N SER A 106 -7.98 6.29 1.84
CA SER A 106 -7.02 7.35 2.17
C SER A 106 -7.69 8.63 2.70
N THR A 107 -8.94 8.89 2.27
CA THR A 107 -9.75 10.02 2.75
C THR A 107 -10.43 9.77 4.12
N GLY A 108 -10.23 8.60 4.72
CA GLY A 108 -10.74 8.28 6.06
C GLY A 108 -12.03 7.46 6.09
N THR A 109 -12.55 7.02 4.95
CA THR A 109 -13.65 6.04 4.93
C THR A 109 -13.09 4.69 5.35
N THR A 110 -13.63 4.10 6.43
CA THR A 110 -13.10 2.86 7.01
C THR A 110 -14.11 1.72 7.07
N LYS A 111 -15.40 2.02 6.91
CA LYS A 111 -16.50 1.04 7.02
C LYS A 111 -16.94 0.55 5.64
N LEU A 112 -17.21 -0.74 5.51
CA LEU A 112 -17.67 -1.35 4.26
C LEU A 112 -18.95 -0.70 3.72
N SER A 113 -19.93 -0.43 4.58
CA SER A 113 -21.20 0.19 4.18
C SER A 113 -21.02 1.61 3.65
N GLU A 114 -20.08 2.37 4.22
CA GLU A 114 -19.77 3.72 3.79
C GLU A 114 -19.01 3.70 2.45
N LEU A 115 -18.08 2.76 2.28
CA LEU A 115 -17.37 2.53 1.03
C LEU A 115 -18.34 2.18 -0.11
N ALA A 116 -19.26 1.24 0.14
CA ALA A 116 -20.29 0.86 -0.83
C ALA A 116 -21.17 2.05 -1.24
N SER A 117 -21.57 2.88 -0.26
CA SER A 117 -22.35 4.10 -0.51
C SER A 117 -21.58 5.11 -1.36
N LYS A 118 -20.30 5.37 -1.07
CA LYS A 118 -19.47 6.33 -1.83
C LYS A 118 -19.18 5.86 -3.26
N MET A 119 -19.09 4.55 -3.46
CA MET A 119 -18.88 3.94 -4.77
C MET A 119 -20.19 3.72 -5.56
N CYS A 120 -21.36 4.06 -5.00
CA CYS A 120 -22.68 3.86 -5.62
C CYS A 120 -22.92 2.41 -6.10
N VAL A 121 -22.51 1.43 -5.30
CA VAL A 121 -22.60 0.00 -5.65
C VAL A 121 -23.29 -0.80 -4.52
N PRO A 122 -23.92 -1.94 -4.84
CA PRO A 122 -24.53 -2.80 -3.83
C PRO A 122 -23.51 -3.24 -2.77
N SER A 123 -23.97 -3.33 -1.51
CA SER A 123 -23.15 -3.83 -0.42
C SER A 123 -22.71 -5.27 -0.68
N GLY A 124 -21.42 -5.57 -0.46
CA GLY A 124 -20.83 -6.90 -0.63
C GLY A 124 -20.18 -7.13 -2.00
N SER A 125 -20.48 -6.29 -3.00
CA SER A 125 -19.79 -6.34 -4.30
C SER A 125 -18.29 -6.01 -4.21
N GLN A 126 -17.87 -5.37 -3.12
CA GLN A 126 -16.50 -4.95 -2.86
C GLN A 126 -15.65 -6.04 -2.18
N ASP A 127 -16.26 -7.12 -1.67
CA ASP A 127 -15.58 -8.10 -0.82
C ASP A 127 -14.40 -8.78 -1.54
N HIS A 128 -14.56 -9.09 -2.83
CA HIS A 128 -13.48 -9.63 -3.65
C HIS A 128 -12.32 -8.63 -3.82
N TYR A 129 -12.64 -7.35 -4.05
CA TYR A 129 -11.62 -6.30 -4.21
C TYR A 129 -10.85 -6.08 -2.90
N LEU A 130 -11.55 -6.01 -1.77
CA LEU A 130 -10.93 -5.87 -0.46
C LEU A 130 -10.05 -7.08 -0.14
N LYS A 131 -10.51 -8.30 -0.44
CA LYS A 131 -9.71 -9.50 -0.25
C LYS A 131 -8.41 -9.45 -1.06
N ASN A 132 -8.48 -9.09 -2.35
CA ASN A 132 -7.28 -9.00 -3.18
C ASN A 132 -6.32 -7.92 -2.67
N LEU A 133 -6.82 -6.76 -2.22
CA LEU A 133 -5.97 -5.71 -1.63
C LEU A 133 -5.33 -6.15 -0.30
N ILE A 134 -6.02 -6.95 0.51
CA ILE A 134 -5.47 -7.55 1.74
C ILE A 134 -4.40 -8.58 1.39
N ASP A 135 -4.66 -9.44 0.39
CA ASP A 135 -3.72 -10.47 -0.05
C ASP A 135 -2.44 -9.85 -0.64
N LEU A 136 -2.56 -8.69 -1.31
CA LEU A 136 -1.43 -7.87 -1.76
C LEU A 136 -0.72 -7.11 -0.63
N GLY A 137 -1.28 -7.07 0.58
CA GLY A 137 -0.73 -6.33 1.72
C GLY A 137 -0.91 -4.81 1.64
N LEU A 138 -1.72 -4.31 0.69
CA LEU A 138 -1.96 -2.88 0.52
C LEU A 138 -2.93 -2.32 1.58
N ILE A 139 -3.89 -3.14 2.02
CA ILE A 139 -4.83 -2.78 3.07
C ILE A 139 -4.87 -3.85 4.16
N GLU A 140 -5.36 -3.49 5.34
CA GLU A 140 -5.59 -4.39 6.45
C GLU A 140 -7.02 -4.30 6.98
N ARG A 141 -7.49 -5.40 7.58
CA ARG A 141 -8.79 -5.50 8.24
C ARG A 141 -8.58 -5.49 9.75
N LYS A 142 -8.96 -4.39 10.43
CA LYS A 142 -8.88 -4.27 11.90
C LYS A 142 -10.26 -4.40 12.54
N THR A 143 -10.32 -5.06 13.70
CA THR A 143 -11.55 -5.12 14.51
C THR A 143 -11.35 -4.25 15.75
N PRO A 144 -12.17 -3.20 15.95
CA PRO A 144 -11.99 -2.31 17.10
C PRO A 144 -12.09 -3.06 18.44
N VAL A 145 -11.11 -2.85 19.32
CA VAL A 145 -11.02 -3.55 20.62
C VAL A 145 -12.23 -3.25 21.51
N LEU A 146 -12.76 -2.03 21.43
CA LEU A 146 -13.87 -1.52 22.25
C LEU A 146 -15.26 -1.91 21.71
N ASN A 147 -15.38 -2.35 20.45
CA ASN A 147 -16.68 -2.64 19.82
C ASN A 147 -16.85 -4.14 19.51
N ARG A 148 -16.65 -4.98 20.54
CA ARG A 148 -16.72 -6.45 20.41
C ARG A 148 -18.13 -6.98 20.09
N LYS A 149 -19.19 -6.24 20.42
CA LYS A 149 -20.59 -6.66 20.22
C LYS A 149 -20.99 -6.70 18.75
N THR A 150 -20.58 -5.71 17.96
CA THR A 150 -21.01 -5.62 16.56
C THR A 150 -20.07 -6.36 15.59
N LYS A 151 -18.84 -6.68 16.01
CA LYS A 151 -17.79 -7.34 15.21
C LYS A 151 -17.57 -6.70 13.83
N ARG A 152 -17.94 -5.41 13.66
CA ARG A 152 -17.83 -4.69 12.39
C ARG A 152 -16.37 -4.31 12.15
N PRO A 153 -15.75 -4.83 11.08
CA PRO A 153 -14.36 -4.48 10.78
C PRO A 153 -14.23 -3.08 10.21
N LEU A 154 -13.04 -2.52 10.39
CA LEU A 154 -12.53 -1.35 9.70
C LEU A 154 -11.47 -1.79 8.70
N TYR A 155 -11.43 -1.11 7.56
CA TYR A 155 -10.41 -1.29 6.53
C TYR A 155 -9.53 -0.05 6.49
N LEU A 156 -8.21 -0.25 6.44
CA LEU A 156 -7.19 0.80 6.46
C LEU A 156 -6.12 0.46 5.44
N ILE A 157 -5.50 1.46 4.83
CA ILE A 157 -4.30 1.25 4.01
C ILE A 157 -3.15 0.89 4.94
N ALA A 158 -2.55 -0.29 4.71
CA ALA A 158 -1.43 -0.82 5.48
C ALA A 158 -0.08 -0.38 4.90
N ASP A 159 0.00 -0.25 3.58
CA ASP A 159 1.18 0.26 2.88
C ASP A 159 1.23 1.80 3.02
N THR A 160 2.19 2.31 3.79
CA THR A 160 2.27 3.74 4.09
C THR A 160 2.73 4.59 2.90
N MET A 161 3.43 4.00 1.93
CA MET A 161 3.78 4.64 0.66
C MET A 161 2.51 4.91 -0.15
N PHE A 162 1.65 3.90 -0.28
CA PHE A 162 0.34 4.06 -0.88
C PHE A 162 -0.50 5.10 -0.12
N LEU A 163 -0.54 5.02 1.22
CA LEU A 163 -1.29 5.99 2.01
C LEU A 163 -0.83 7.44 1.75
N PHE A 164 0.48 7.68 1.73
CA PHE A 164 1.05 8.99 1.41
C PHE A 164 0.69 9.42 -0.02
N TRP A 165 0.84 8.51 -0.99
CA TRP A 165 0.57 8.80 -2.40
C TRP A 165 -0.89 9.19 -2.65
N TYR A 166 -1.84 8.39 -2.16
CA TYR A 166 -3.27 8.68 -2.35
C TYR A 166 -3.73 9.92 -1.59
N ARG A 167 -3.09 10.24 -0.46
CA ARG A 167 -3.47 11.40 0.35
C ARG A 167 -2.92 12.71 -0.22
N PHE A 168 -1.67 12.72 -0.66
CA PHE A 168 -0.97 13.95 -1.03
C PHE A 168 -0.64 14.05 -2.51
N VAL A 169 -0.15 12.99 -3.14
CA VAL A 169 0.31 13.03 -4.53
C VAL A 169 -0.86 13.07 -5.49
N GLN A 170 -1.79 12.12 -5.38
CA GLN A 170 -2.94 12.03 -6.29
C GLN A 170 -3.84 13.28 -6.23
N THR A 171 -4.08 13.78 -5.02
CA THR A 171 -4.90 14.97 -4.78
C THR A 171 -4.31 16.20 -5.48
N ASN A 172 -2.99 16.39 -5.38
CA ASN A 172 -2.31 17.52 -6.02
C ASN A 172 -2.22 17.37 -7.55
N TYR A 173 -2.02 16.16 -8.06
CA TYR A 173 -2.02 15.92 -9.51
C TYR A 173 -3.39 16.20 -10.14
N ARG A 174 -4.48 15.82 -9.47
CA ARG A 174 -5.85 16.12 -9.93
C ARG A 174 -6.15 17.62 -9.96
N MET A 175 -5.61 18.40 -9.02
CA MET A 175 -5.78 19.87 -9.02
C MET A 175 -5.04 20.57 -10.16
N GLN A 176 -3.93 20.01 -10.66
CA GLN A 176 -3.18 20.60 -11.78
C GLN A 176 -3.82 20.34 -13.15
N MET A 177 -4.73 19.35 -13.24
CA MET A 177 -5.44 18.99 -14.48
C MET A 177 -6.89 19.50 -14.55
N ALA A 178 -7.35 20.23 -13.53
CA ALA A 178 -8.66 20.88 -13.46
C ALA A 178 -8.50 22.38 -13.67
#